data_AF-A0A9D3RVP1-F1
#
_entry.id   AF-A0A9D3RVP1-F1
#
_cell.length_a   1.000
_cell.length_b   1.000
_cell.length_c   1.000
_cell.angle_alpha   90.00
_cell.angle_beta   90.00
_cell.angle_gamma   90.00
#
_symmetry.space_group_name_H-M   'P 1'
#
loop_
_entity.id
_entity.type
_entity.pdbx_description
1 polymer ?
#
loop_
_entity_poly.entity_id
_entity_poly.type
_entity_poly.pdbx_seq_one_letter_code
_entity_poly.pdbx_strand_id
1 'polypeptide(L)'
;MSKDLDVEMKDVELNEVDQEKQPMTDGEAGNGDGISPTSTEKNGIVKVKIPEDEAAVKFTGLSKEELLKVAGTPGWVRTRWALLVLFWLGWLGMLAGAVAIIVQAPRCKPLPKMNWWNEGPLYQIGDVAAFTGGNTLKGLAEKMESLSQLKVKGLVLGPIHVSDMDQSDSLSFTEIAPGVGTLEEFKFLIKTAQKKNIAVVLDLTPNYKGREPWFANGSVTDVAEKLKPALVYWLKEGVDGVQLSGVERLVTVVPNQWADIRAIVQNGTTDGKEKALFGVTEEGSVAEVSRLLNSSGVDLLMSGVLRSSLTGVDRAEALQHLYAQNQMSVAWTVGDRRHGHLASLVSPKMLTLNQMLLFTLPGTPVFNYGDEIGLEDEKNIFPKMLWDSPGTADAANSTEKDRESIRSFFQKLSELRGKERSLLYGSFRVLHNSTSCLGYLRQWDQSAGYLAAFNWGRSLRP
;
A
#
# COMPACT_ATOMS: atom_id res chain seq x y z
N MET A 1 -33.33 10.16 44.52
CA MET A 1 -32.04 10.52 45.15
C MET A 1 -31.09 10.84 44.01
N SER A 2 -31.19 11.98 43.34
CA SER A 2 -30.99 13.38 43.76
C SER A 2 -29.52 13.79 43.74
N LYS A 3 -29.29 14.94 43.08
CA LYS A 3 -28.09 15.78 42.92
C LYS A 3 -27.28 15.50 41.65
N ASP A 4 -27.44 16.25 40.57
CA ASP A 4 -27.29 17.71 40.37
C ASP A 4 -25.97 18.25 40.89
N LEU A 5 -25.08 18.63 39.96
CA LEU A 5 -24.06 19.65 40.16
C LEU A 5 -23.92 20.44 38.85
N ASP A 6 -24.58 21.58 38.85
CA ASP A 6 -24.42 22.71 37.96
C ASP A 6 -22.96 23.21 37.92
N VAL A 7 -22.51 23.62 36.74
CA VAL A 7 -21.32 24.48 36.60
C VAL A 7 -21.78 25.78 35.98
N GLU A 8 -21.64 26.83 36.79
CA GLU A 8 -21.96 28.23 36.52
C GLU A 8 -21.23 28.78 35.29
N MET A 9 -21.99 29.41 34.40
CA MET A 9 -21.49 30.31 33.38
C MET A 9 -21.08 31.63 34.05
N LYS A 10 -19.82 32.03 33.86
CA LYS A 10 -19.34 33.36 34.24
C LYS A 10 -19.65 34.38 33.16
N ASP A 11 -20.30 35.44 33.60
CA ASP A 11 -20.51 36.70 32.90
C ASP A 11 -19.19 37.32 32.40
N VAL A 12 -19.19 37.77 31.15
CA VAL A 12 -18.25 38.77 30.64
C VAL A 12 -19.09 39.87 30.03
N GLU A 13 -19.22 40.95 30.79
CA GLU A 13 -19.86 42.19 30.37
C GLU A 13 -19.12 42.82 29.19
N LEU A 14 -19.92 43.33 28.25
CA LEU A 14 -19.54 44.19 27.14
C LEU A 14 -19.01 45.53 27.66
N ASN A 15 -17.98 46.07 27.00
CA ASN A 15 -17.86 47.52 26.77
C ASN A 15 -17.10 47.82 25.46
N GLU A 16 -17.79 48.61 24.62
CA GLU A 16 -17.30 49.66 23.70
C GLU A 16 -16.33 49.25 22.56
N VAL A 17 -16.78 49.17 21.29
CA VAL A 17 -16.95 50.26 20.30
C VAL A 17 -15.64 51.05 20.06
N ASP A 18 -14.90 50.76 18.97
CA ASP A 18 -14.91 51.62 17.77
C ASP A 18 -13.94 51.20 16.63
N GLN A 19 -14.42 51.44 15.41
CA GLN A 19 -13.75 51.85 14.15
C GLN A 19 -12.91 50.89 13.28
N GLU A 20 -13.48 50.66 12.09
CA GLU A 20 -12.87 50.27 10.82
C GLU A 20 -11.61 51.06 10.44
N LYS A 21 -10.56 50.36 9.97
CA LYS A 21 -9.63 50.86 8.94
C LYS A 21 -9.28 49.78 7.92
N GLN A 22 -9.17 50.26 6.69
CA GLN A 22 -9.10 49.59 5.38
C GLN A 22 -7.92 48.64 5.15
N PRO A 23 -7.98 47.76 4.12
CA PRO A 23 -6.84 46.95 3.70
C PRO A 23 -5.89 47.71 2.76
N MET A 24 -4.59 47.56 3.03
CA MET A 24 -3.46 47.83 2.14
C MET A 24 -3.06 46.52 1.46
N THR A 25 -2.95 46.53 0.13
CA THR A 25 -1.97 45.69 -0.58
C THR A 25 -1.45 46.47 -1.78
N ASP A 26 -0.21 46.95 -1.65
CA ASP A 26 0.67 47.40 -2.71
C ASP A 26 1.17 46.21 -3.55
N GLY A 27 1.38 46.46 -4.85
CA GLY A 27 2.14 45.61 -5.75
C GLY A 27 3.07 46.49 -6.60
N GLU A 28 4.38 46.25 -6.48
CA GLU A 28 5.46 47.00 -7.11
C GLU A 28 5.67 46.70 -8.62
N ALA A 29 5.85 47.80 -9.36
CA ALA A 29 6.85 48.13 -10.40
C ALA A 29 7.28 47.13 -11.51
N GLY A 30 7.18 47.64 -12.75
CA GLY A 30 7.90 47.18 -13.94
C GLY A 30 7.87 48.21 -15.10
N ASN A 31 8.75 49.22 -15.02
CA ASN A 31 9.49 50.00 -16.04
C ASN A 31 8.89 50.38 -17.43
N GLY A 32 9.05 51.66 -17.82
CA GLY A 32 9.40 52.06 -19.20
C GLY A 32 8.57 53.16 -19.90
N ASP A 33 9.07 54.40 -19.83
CA ASP A 33 9.00 55.53 -20.80
C ASP A 33 7.70 55.94 -21.53
N GLY A 34 7.38 57.25 -21.42
CA GLY A 34 6.90 58.04 -22.57
C GLY A 34 5.72 58.99 -22.37
N ILE A 35 6.03 60.29 -22.22
CA ILE A 35 5.32 61.46 -22.82
C ILE A 35 4.02 61.97 -22.13
N SER A 36 4.17 63.18 -21.55
CA SER A 36 3.13 64.17 -21.17
C SER A 36 2.60 64.94 -22.41
N PRO A 37 1.65 65.93 -22.35
CA PRO A 37 0.94 66.55 -21.22
C PRO A 37 -0.60 66.66 -21.47
N THR A 38 -1.46 67.16 -20.56
CA THR A 38 -1.87 68.59 -20.55
C THR A 38 -2.86 68.95 -19.42
N SER A 39 -2.55 70.09 -18.78
CA SER A 39 -3.41 71.17 -18.21
C SER A 39 -4.54 70.83 -17.21
N THR A 40 -4.43 71.16 -15.91
CA THR A 40 -4.79 72.45 -15.24
C THR A 40 -6.27 72.84 -15.42
N GLU A 41 -7.09 73.07 -14.39
CA GLU A 41 -7.04 74.26 -13.51
C GLU A 41 -7.89 74.12 -12.22
N LYS A 42 -7.63 75.05 -11.30
CA LYS A 42 -8.16 75.19 -9.94
C LYS A 42 -9.46 76.02 -9.88
N ASN A 43 -10.23 75.75 -8.83
CA ASN A 43 -11.06 76.67 -8.02
C ASN A 43 -12.36 77.26 -8.60
N GLY A 44 -13.46 77.01 -7.87
CA GLY A 44 -14.69 77.79 -7.98
C GLY A 44 -15.88 77.11 -7.30
N ILE A 45 -15.91 77.08 -5.96
CA ILE A 45 -17.13 76.71 -5.23
C ILE A 45 -18.19 77.77 -5.50
N VAL A 46 -19.23 77.40 -6.25
CA VAL A 46 -20.49 78.13 -6.32
C VAL A 46 -21.54 77.24 -5.67
N LYS A 47 -21.93 77.60 -4.44
CA LYS A 47 -23.08 76.99 -3.76
C LYS A 47 -24.35 77.42 -4.49
N VAL A 48 -24.80 76.61 -5.44
CA VAL A 48 -26.16 76.70 -5.97
C VAL A 48 -27.05 75.84 -5.07
N LYS A 49 -27.86 76.49 -4.22
CA LYS A 49 -29.02 75.85 -3.60
C LYS A 49 -30.05 75.61 -4.70
N ILE A 50 -30.20 74.35 -5.11
CA ILE A 50 -31.35 73.91 -5.91
C ILE A 50 -32.48 73.64 -4.90
N PRO A 51 -33.68 74.22 -5.07
CA PRO A 51 -34.81 73.95 -4.20
C PRO A 51 -35.19 72.47 -4.32
N GLU A 52 -35.37 71.83 -3.17
CA GLU A 52 -36.10 70.57 -3.06
C GLU A 52 -37.48 70.77 -3.67
N ASP A 53 -37.88 69.88 -4.58
CA ASP A 53 -39.23 69.32 -4.60
C ASP A 53 -39.25 68.06 -5.49
N GLU A 54 -39.65 66.96 -4.83
CA GLU A 54 -40.31 65.74 -5.34
C GLU A 54 -39.55 64.91 -6.41
N ALA A 55 -39.26 63.61 -6.27
CA ALA A 55 -39.73 62.59 -5.37
C ALA A 55 -38.65 61.49 -5.28
N ALA A 56 -37.93 61.42 -4.16
CA ALA A 56 -37.22 60.22 -3.78
C ALA A 56 -38.07 59.54 -2.71
N VAL A 57 -38.80 58.48 -3.08
CA VAL A 57 -39.48 57.61 -2.12
C VAL A 57 -38.41 56.91 -1.28
N LYS A 58 -37.98 57.59 -0.22
CA LYS A 58 -37.07 57.08 0.78
C LYS A 58 -37.89 56.14 1.65
N PHE A 59 -37.70 54.84 1.48
CA PHE A 59 -38.40 53.81 2.24
C PHE A 59 -38.07 53.99 3.74
N THR A 60 -38.96 54.64 4.48
CA THR A 60 -38.87 54.79 5.94
C THR A 60 -39.39 53.51 6.57
N GLY A 61 -38.53 52.76 7.25
CA GLY A 61 -38.99 51.63 8.06
C GLY A 61 -39.99 52.11 9.11
N LEU A 62 -41.07 51.36 9.33
CA LEU A 62 -42.07 51.70 10.37
C LEU A 62 -41.45 51.67 11.77
N SER A 63 -41.89 52.59 12.64
CA SER A 63 -41.57 52.56 14.06
C SER A 63 -42.22 51.36 14.78
N LYS A 64 -41.64 50.89 15.90
CA LYS A 64 -42.12 49.70 16.65
C LYS A 64 -43.62 49.76 16.99
N GLU A 65 -44.12 50.95 17.32
CA GLU A 65 -45.49 51.16 17.77
C GLU A 65 -46.49 51.14 16.60
N GLU A 66 -46.10 51.69 15.44
CA GLU A 66 -46.90 51.66 14.22
C GLU A 66 -46.93 50.25 13.60
N LEU A 67 -45.81 49.54 13.68
CA LEU A 67 -45.71 48.15 13.21
C LEU A 67 -46.60 47.21 14.04
N LEU A 68 -46.67 47.40 15.36
CA LEU A 68 -47.51 46.58 16.25
C LEU A 68 -49.02 46.80 16.01
N LYS A 69 -49.44 48.03 15.66
CA LYS A 69 -50.84 48.33 15.28
C LYS A 69 -51.29 47.57 14.03
N VAL A 70 -50.41 47.45 13.03
CA VAL A 70 -50.70 46.72 11.78
C VAL A 70 -50.50 45.20 11.96
N ALA A 71 -49.49 44.78 12.71
CA ALA A 71 -49.16 43.37 12.97
C ALA A 71 -50.18 42.64 13.86
N GLY A 72 -50.92 43.37 14.71
CA GLY A 72 -51.99 42.83 15.56
C GLY A 72 -53.32 42.56 14.84
N THR A 73 -53.44 42.91 13.55
CA THR A 73 -54.69 42.69 12.81
C THR A 73 -54.99 41.18 12.68
N PRO A 74 -56.26 40.74 12.79
CA PRO A 74 -56.62 39.32 12.75
C PRO A 74 -56.15 38.60 11.48
N GLY A 75 -56.08 39.31 10.36
CA GLY A 75 -55.54 38.80 9.09
C GLY A 75 -54.05 38.46 9.18
N TRP A 76 -53.21 39.38 9.66
CA TRP A 76 -51.76 39.15 9.78
C TRP A 76 -51.40 38.14 10.86
N VAL A 77 -52.13 38.09 11.96
CA VAL A 77 -51.95 37.06 12.99
C VAL A 77 -52.21 35.68 12.40
N ARG A 78 -53.31 35.49 11.66
CA ARG A 78 -53.64 34.21 10.99
C ARG A 78 -52.60 33.84 9.93
N THR A 79 -52.16 34.79 9.11
CA THR A 79 -51.12 34.57 8.09
C THR A 79 -49.79 34.16 8.72
N ARG A 80 -49.38 34.82 9.82
CA ARG A 80 -48.14 34.47 10.54
C ARG A 80 -48.21 33.07 11.13
N TRP A 81 -49.33 32.69 11.75
CA TRP A 81 -49.52 31.34 12.26
C TRP A 81 -49.54 30.30 11.14
N ALA A 82 -50.17 30.59 9.99
CA ALA A 82 -50.16 29.71 8.82
C ALA A 82 -48.74 29.52 8.26
N LEU A 83 -47.95 30.60 8.14
CA LEU A 83 -46.55 30.54 7.70
C LEU A 83 -45.66 29.78 8.69
N LEU A 84 -45.88 29.97 10.00
CA LEU A 84 -45.14 29.24 11.04
C LEU A 84 -45.44 27.74 10.97
N VAL A 85 -46.71 27.35 10.79
CA VAL A 85 -47.11 25.95 10.63
C VAL A 85 -46.52 25.35 9.36
N LEU A 86 -46.58 26.07 8.23
CA LEU A 86 -45.96 25.63 6.98
C LEU A 86 -44.44 25.49 7.11
N PHE A 87 -43.77 26.39 7.83
CA PHE A 87 -42.34 26.30 8.12
C PHE A 87 -42.01 25.02 8.91
N TRP A 88 -42.74 24.73 9.99
CA TRP A 88 -42.51 23.52 10.79
C TRP A 88 -42.86 22.24 10.03
N LEU A 89 -43.91 22.25 9.20
CA LEU A 89 -44.23 21.13 8.32
C LEU A 89 -43.14 20.90 7.27
N GLY A 90 -42.63 21.98 6.66
CA GLY A 90 -41.50 21.91 5.74
C GLY A 90 -40.23 21.42 6.42
N TRP A 91 -39.93 21.91 7.62
CA TRP A 91 -38.79 21.48 8.44
C TRP A 91 -38.89 20.00 8.81
N LEU A 92 -40.06 19.55 9.28
CA LEU A 92 -40.30 18.15 9.62
C LEU A 92 -40.26 17.27 8.36
N GLY A 93 -40.74 17.76 7.23
CA GLY A 93 -40.63 17.10 5.93
C GLY A 93 -39.18 16.95 5.46
N MET A 94 -38.36 18.00 5.61
CA MET A 94 -36.91 17.93 5.34
C MET A 94 -36.21 16.94 6.27
N LEU A 95 -36.55 16.94 7.56
CA LEU A 95 -36.01 15.99 8.54
C LEU A 95 -36.39 14.54 8.18
N ALA A 96 -37.66 14.29 7.88
CA ALA A 96 -38.15 12.98 7.46
C ALA A 96 -37.50 12.52 6.15
N GLY A 97 -37.32 13.44 5.19
CA GLY A 97 -36.61 13.19 3.93
C GLY A 97 -35.15 12.82 4.16
N ALA A 98 -34.44 13.54 5.03
CA ALA A 98 -33.05 13.23 5.38
C ALA A 98 -32.92 11.85 6.03
N VAL A 99 -33.80 11.51 6.97
CA VAL A 99 -33.85 10.19 7.61
C VAL A 99 -34.16 9.10 6.57
N ALA A 100 -35.13 9.33 5.69
CA ALA A 100 -35.50 8.38 4.64
C ALA A 100 -34.32 8.09 3.69
N ILE A 101 -33.56 9.11 3.29
CA ILE A 101 -32.37 8.94 2.45
C ILE A 101 -31.32 8.07 3.17
N ILE A 102 -31.05 8.32 4.45
CA ILE A 102 -30.07 7.55 5.22
C ILE A 102 -30.50 6.08 5.37
N VAL A 103 -31.80 5.84 5.60
CA VAL A 103 -32.34 4.48 5.76
C VAL A 103 -32.37 3.71 4.44
N GLN A 104 -32.67 4.38 3.32
CA GLN A 104 -32.72 3.76 1.99
C GLN A 104 -31.33 3.60 1.36
N ALA A 105 -30.34 4.39 1.78
CA ALA A 105 -28.98 4.27 1.28
C ALA A 105 -28.41 2.88 1.61
N PRO A 106 -27.94 2.13 0.60
CA PRO A 106 -27.36 0.82 0.83
C PRO A 106 -26.12 0.94 1.73
N ARG A 107 -25.98 0.00 2.66
CA ARG A 107 -24.80 -0.03 3.53
C ARG A 107 -23.56 -0.39 2.71
N CYS A 108 -22.55 0.44 2.87
CA CYS A 108 -21.20 0.15 2.45
C CYS A 108 -20.67 -1.12 3.12
N LYS A 109 -19.99 -2.01 2.38
CA LYS A 109 -19.24 -3.10 3.00
C LYS A 109 -18.13 -2.50 3.88
N PRO A 110 -17.97 -2.97 5.12
CA PRO A 110 -16.86 -2.52 5.95
C PRO A 110 -15.54 -2.93 5.29
N LEU A 111 -14.52 -2.09 5.48
CA LEU A 111 -13.18 -2.41 5.00
C LEU A 111 -12.64 -3.61 5.79
N PRO A 112 -12.15 -4.67 5.11
CA PRO A 112 -11.52 -5.78 5.82
C PRO A 112 -10.26 -5.29 6.53
N LYS A 113 -10.00 -5.79 7.73
CA LYS A 113 -8.72 -5.54 8.42
C LYS A 113 -7.62 -6.20 7.59
N MET A 114 -6.70 -5.40 7.05
CA MET A 114 -5.54 -5.88 6.31
C MET A 114 -4.31 -5.90 7.20
N ASN A 115 -3.47 -6.90 6.98
CA ASN A 115 -2.14 -6.97 7.56
C ASN A 115 -1.16 -6.28 6.61
N TRP A 116 -0.04 -5.81 7.14
CA TRP A 116 0.92 -5.01 6.39
C TRP A 116 1.48 -5.74 5.15
N TRP A 117 1.57 -7.08 5.21
CA TRP A 117 2.04 -7.89 4.08
C TRP A 117 1.05 -7.99 2.93
N ASN A 118 -0.22 -7.67 3.15
CA ASN A 118 -1.26 -7.70 2.13
C ASN A 118 -1.47 -6.33 1.45
N GLU A 119 -0.87 -5.27 1.99
CA GLU A 119 -1.07 -3.89 1.50
C GLU A 119 -0.28 -3.55 0.23
N GLY A 120 0.59 -4.43 -0.26
CA GLY A 120 1.42 -4.14 -1.42
C GLY A 120 2.41 -5.26 -1.75
N PRO A 121 3.32 -5.03 -2.71
CA PRO A 121 4.29 -6.04 -3.10
C PRO A 121 5.39 -6.22 -2.06
N LEU A 122 5.89 -7.45 -1.99
CA LEU A 122 7.09 -7.82 -1.25
C LEU A 122 8.27 -7.95 -2.23
N TYR A 123 9.44 -7.55 -1.77
CA TYR A 123 10.67 -7.54 -2.57
C TYR A 123 11.72 -8.44 -1.93
N GLN A 124 12.19 -9.46 -2.64
CA GLN A 124 13.12 -10.46 -2.12
C GLN A 124 14.55 -10.16 -2.57
N ILE A 125 15.46 -10.10 -1.61
CA ILE A 125 16.89 -9.98 -1.84
C ILE A 125 17.55 -11.27 -1.42
N GLY A 126 17.90 -12.12 -2.39
CA GLY A 126 18.50 -13.43 -2.11
C GLY A 126 19.93 -13.34 -1.58
N ASP A 127 20.76 -12.51 -2.22
CA ASP A 127 22.14 -12.21 -1.81
C ASP A 127 22.35 -10.70 -1.70
N VAL A 128 22.79 -10.26 -0.52
CA VAL A 128 23.02 -8.84 -0.23
C VAL A 128 24.19 -8.32 -1.05
N ALA A 129 25.25 -9.12 -1.24
CA ALA A 129 26.45 -8.68 -1.95
C ALA A 129 26.15 -8.45 -3.44
N ALA A 130 25.40 -9.36 -4.08
CA ALA A 130 24.94 -9.19 -5.45
C ALA A 130 24.04 -7.95 -5.61
N PHE A 131 23.15 -7.69 -4.65
CA PHE A 131 22.25 -6.53 -4.71
C PHE A 131 22.96 -5.19 -4.53
N THR A 132 23.94 -5.08 -3.64
CA THR A 132 24.65 -3.81 -3.37
C THR A 132 25.88 -3.60 -4.26
N GLY A 133 26.30 -4.63 -4.98
CA GLY A 133 27.51 -4.62 -5.80
C GLY A 133 28.80 -4.84 -5.03
N GLY A 134 28.74 -5.53 -3.88
CA GLY A 134 29.88 -5.87 -3.02
C GLY A 134 29.97 -5.08 -1.71
N ASN A 135 29.03 -4.17 -1.45
CA ASN A 135 28.94 -3.43 -0.20
C ASN A 135 28.10 -4.20 0.84
N THR A 136 28.44 -4.09 2.12
CA THR A 136 27.74 -4.76 3.23
C THR A 136 26.28 -4.30 3.39
N LEU A 137 25.61 -4.72 4.47
CA LEU A 137 24.26 -4.26 4.88
C LEU A 137 24.09 -2.72 4.87
N LYS A 138 25.18 -1.96 5.03
CA LYS A 138 25.17 -0.50 4.90
C LYS A 138 24.75 -0.04 3.50
N GLY A 139 25.25 -0.68 2.45
CA GLY A 139 24.88 -0.36 1.06
C GLY A 139 23.40 -0.63 0.78
N LEU A 140 22.83 -1.66 1.41
CA LEU A 140 21.39 -1.93 1.32
C LEU A 140 20.57 -0.81 1.98
N ALA A 141 21.03 -0.26 3.11
CA ALA A 141 20.37 0.87 3.76
C ALA A 141 20.37 2.14 2.88
N GLU A 142 21.44 2.37 2.11
CA GLU A 142 21.52 3.48 1.14
C GLU A 142 20.53 3.31 -0.02
N LYS A 143 20.31 2.07 -0.49
CA LYS A 143 19.35 1.77 -1.57
C LYS A 143 17.89 1.72 -1.12
N MET A 144 17.62 1.86 0.19
CA MET A 144 16.26 1.85 0.74
C MET A 144 15.35 2.93 0.15
N GLU A 145 15.91 4.08 -0.25
CA GLU A 145 15.16 5.13 -0.94
C GLU A 145 14.64 4.67 -2.31
N SER A 146 15.45 3.92 -3.06
CA SER A 146 15.02 3.34 -4.34
C SER A 146 13.89 2.32 -4.16
N LEU A 147 13.93 1.51 -3.10
CA LEU A 147 12.84 0.59 -2.77
C LEU A 147 11.54 1.33 -2.40
N SER A 148 11.66 2.43 -1.65
CA SER A 148 10.50 3.28 -1.32
C SER A 148 9.86 3.90 -2.57
N GLN A 149 10.66 4.26 -3.58
CA GLN A 149 10.14 4.74 -4.88
C GLN A 149 9.38 3.65 -5.64
N LEU A 150 9.77 2.37 -5.51
CA LEU A 150 9.03 1.22 -6.06
C LEU A 150 7.71 0.94 -5.29
N LYS A 151 7.44 1.67 -4.20
CA LYS A 151 6.25 1.50 -3.34
C LYS A 151 6.11 0.10 -2.75
N VAL A 152 7.22 -0.60 -2.52
CA VAL A 152 7.21 -1.89 -1.85
C VAL A 152 6.85 -1.72 -0.37
N LYS A 153 6.11 -2.69 0.18
CA LYS A 153 5.65 -2.67 1.57
C LYS A 153 6.49 -3.52 2.49
N GLY A 154 7.10 -4.57 1.95
CA GLY A 154 7.97 -5.45 2.69
C GLY A 154 9.22 -5.83 1.89
N LEU A 155 10.32 -5.98 2.62
CA LEU A 155 11.59 -6.47 2.14
C LEU A 155 11.84 -7.84 2.78
N VAL A 156 11.97 -8.87 1.95
CA VAL A 156 12.44 -10.19 2.39
C VAL A 156 13.95 -10.20 2.20
N LEU A 157 14.68 -10.09 3.30
CA LEU A 157 16.12 -10.20 3.33
C LEU A 157 16.50 -11.67 3.38
N GLY A 158 17.33 -12.11 2.44
CA GLY A 158 17.84 -13.47 2.38
C GLY A 158 18.67 -13.86 3.61
N PRO A 159 19.07 -15.13 3.71
CA PRO A 159 19.80 -15.64 4.86
C PRO A 159 21.12 -14.91 5.09
N ILE A 160 21.20 -14.17 6.20
CA ILE A 160 22.43 -13.48 6.65
C ILE A 160 23.21 -14.28 7.69
N HIS A 161 22.65 -15.40 8.16
CA HIS A 161 23.22 -16.19 9.23
C HIS A 161 24.35 -17.10 8.74
N VAL A 162 25.18 -17.56 9.67
CA VAL A 162 26.31 -18.44 9.37
C VAL A 162 25.79 -19.86 9.13
N SER A 163 26.05 -20.36 7.92
CA SER A 163 25.83 -21.77 7.56
C SER A 163 26.83 -22.20 6.50
N ASP A 164 27.33 -23.42 6.64
CA ASP A 164 28.07 -24.13 5.59
C ASP A 164 27.15 -25.09 4.83
N MET A 165 27.63 -25.59 3.69
CA MET A 165 26.85 -26.49 2.84
C MET A 165 26.66 -27.84 3.52
N ASP A 166 25.40 -28.22 3.76
CA ASP A 166 24.99 -29.53 4.27
C ASP A 166 25.62 -29.92 5.64
N GLN A 167 26.11 -28.96 6.43
CA GLN A 167 26.69 -29.15 7.76
C GLN A 167 25.86 -28.44 8.84
N SER A 168 25.14 -29.20 9.66
CA SER A 168 24.28 -28.66 10.73
C SER A 168 25.04 -28.16 11.95
N ASP A 169 26.30 -28.56 12.10
CA ASP A 169 27.10 -28.25 13.30
C ASP A 169 27.70 -26.84 13.27
N SER A 170 28.02 -26.31 12.08
CA SER A 170 28.52 -24.94 11.92
C SER A 170 27.41 -23.88 11.83
N LEU A 171 26.15 -24.31 11.91
CA LEU A 171 24.99 -23.42 11.84
C LEU A 171 24.87 -22.54 13.10
N SER A 172 24.90 -21.23 12.89
CA SER A 172 24.59 -20.24 13.93
C SER A 172 23.58 -19.23 13.39
N PHE A 173 22.36 -19.28 13.92
CA PHE A 173 21.26 -18.39 13.51
C PHE A 173 21.38 -16.97 14.05
N THR A 174 22.11 -16.77 15.15
CA THR A 174 22.22 -15.47 15.84
C THR A 174 23.39 -14.63 15.33
N GLU A 175 24.39 -15.27 14.74
CA GLU A 175 25.56 -14.60 14.19
C GLU A 175 25.33 -14.22 12.72
N ILE A 176 25.76 -13.01 12.37
CA ILE A 176 25.73 -12.53 10.98
C ILE A 176 27.03 -12.98 10.31
N ALA A 177 26.92 -13.51 9.09
CA ALA A 177 28.07 -13.94 8.31
C ALA A 177 29.05 -12.76 8.07
N PRO A 178 30.36 -12.96 8.27
CA PRO A 178 31.34 -11.87 8.26
C PRO A 178 31.46 -11.15 6.90
N GLY A 179 31.07 -11.81 5.81
CA GLY A 179 31.03 -11.20 4.48
C GLY A 179 29.80 -10.32 4.20
N VAL A 180 28.78 -10.37 5.04
CA VAL A 180 27.50 -9.66 4.83
C VAL A 180 27.47 -8.33 5.61
N GLY A 181 27.94 -8.33 6.86
CA GLY A 181 28.01 -7.12 7.68
C GLY A 181 28.01 -7.38 9.19
N THR A 182 27.76 -6.32 9.95
CA THR A 182 27.71 -6.37 11.43
C THR A 182 26.29 -6.16 11.98
N LEU A 183 26.09 -6.51 13.25
CA LEU A 183 24.80 -6.30 13.93
C LEU A 183 24.41 -4.80 14.00
N GLU A 184 25.38 -3.91 14.10
CA GLU A 184 25.13 -2.46 14.13
C GLU A 184 24.61 -1.96 12.79
N GLU A 185 25.18 -2.43 11.68
CA GLU A 185 24.69 -2.13 10.34
C GLU A 185 23.27 -2.69 10.12
N PHE A 186 22.99 -3.88 10.65
CA PHE A 186 21.64 -4.45 10.62
C PHE A 186 20.62 -3.59 11.39
N LYS A 187 20.96 -3.16 12.60
CA LYS A 187 20.12 -2.25 13.40
C LYS A 187 19.85 -0.93 12.67
N PHE A 188 20.87 -0.41 11.99
CA PHE A 188 20.73 0.79 11.18
C PHE A 188 19.80 0.57 9.98
N LEU A 189 19.89 -0.59 9.31
CA LEU A 189 19.00 -0.98 8.22
C LEU A 189 17.54 -1.04 8.67
N ILE A 190 17.24 -1.73 9.78
CA ILE A 190 15.88 -1.85 10.33
C ILE A 190 15.28 -0.48 10.62
N LYS A 191 16.04 0.41 11.31
CA LYS A 191 15.58 1.77 11.60
C LYS A 191 15.30 2.58 10.33
N THR A 192 16.11 2.39 9.29
CA THR A 192 15.94 3.09 8.00
C THR A 192 14.72 2.57 7.25
N ALA A 193 14.50 1.26 7.24
CA ALA A 193 13.32 0.63 6.64
C ALA A 193 12.03 1.09 7.33
N GLN A 194 12.00 1.08 8.67
CA GLN A 194 10.86 1.54 9.46
C GLN A 194 10.50 3.01 9.18
N LYS A 195 11.50 3.90 9.07
CA LYS A 195 11.29 5.31 8.69
C LYS A 195 10.63 5.48 7.32
N LYS A 196 10.86 4.55 6.39
CA LYS A 196 10.26 4.54 5.04
C LYS A 196 8.99 3.68 4.96
N ASN A 197 8.48 3.19 6.10
CA ASN A 197 7.33 2.30 6.22
C ASN A 197 7.47 1.01 5.40
N ILE A 198 8.68 0.45 5.37
CA ILE A 198 8.99 -0.84 4.77
C ILE A 198 9.22 -1.83 5.91
N ALA A 199 8.44 -2.90 5.95
CA ALA A 199 8.63 -3.99 6.90
C ALA A 199 9.79 -4.88 6.46
N VAL A 200 10.58 -5.39 7.40
CA VAL A 200 11.72 -6.28 7.08
C VAL A 200 11.41 -7.68 7.58
N VAL A 201 11.46 -8.64 6.66
CA VAL A 201 11.33 -10.07 6.92
C VAL A 201 12.68 -10.73 6.72
N LEU A 202 13.10 -11.53 7.69
CA LEU A 202 14.37 -12.24 7.63
C LEU A 202 14.16 -13.70 7.24
N ASP A 203 14.88 -14.15 6.22
CA ASP A 203 14.93 -15.56 5.85
C ASP A 203 15.89 -16.32 6.79
N LEU A 204 15.32 -17.25 7.56
CA LEU A 204 16.03 -18.11 8.50
C LEU A 204 16.10 -19.56 8.00
N THR A 205 16.05 -19.77 6.69
CA THR A 205 16.24 -21.09 6.08
C THR A 205 17.62 -21.66 6.45
N PRO A 206 17.71 -22.76 7.21
CA PRO A 206 18.96 -23.21 7.82
C PRO A 206 20.05 -23.55 6.80
N ASN A 207 19.75 -24.44 5.85
CA ASN A 207 20.72 -24.94 4.88
C ASN A 207 20.55 -24.24 3.52
N TYR A 208 20.66 -22.92 3.51
CA TYR A 208 20.38 -22.12 2.31
C TYR A 208 21.39 -22.28 1.16
N LYS A 209 22.56 -22.87 1.43
CA LYS A 209 23.61 -23.18 0.42
C LYS A 209 23.61 -24.64 -0.03
N GLY A 210 22.95 -25.52 0.72
CA GLY A 210 22.92 -26.95 0.45
C GLY A 210 21.78 -27.35 -0.47
N ARG A 211 21.54 -28.65 -0.56
CA ARG A 211 20.50 -29.21 -1.44
C ARG A 211 19.10 -29.10 -0.83
N GLU A 212 19.01 -29.44 0.45
CA GLU A 212 17.76 -29.56 1.19
C GLU A 212 17.67 -28.44 2.24
N PRO A 213 16.58 -27.65 2.31
CA PRO A 213 16.48 -26.48 3.20
C PRO A 213 16.72 -26.76 4.68
N TRP A 214 16.37 -27.97 5.14
CA TRP A 214 16.44 -28.39 6.55
C TRP A 214 17.48 -29.49 6.81
N PHE A 215 18.51 -29.57 5.95
CA PHE A 215 19.49 -30.67 5.98
C PHE A 215 18.82 -32.06 5.84
N ALA A 216 19.58 -33.13 6.09
CA ALA A 216 19.04 -34.48 6.10
C ALA A 216 18.17 -34.73 7.35
N ASN A 217 17.20 -35.66 7.21
CA ASN A 217 16.13 -35.91 8.20
C ASN A 217 16.59 -36.02 9.66
N GLY A 218 17.77 -36.58 9.93
CA GLY A 218 18.27 -36.77 11.29
C GLY A 218 18.54 -35.48 12.08
N SER A 219 18.71 -34.34 11.40
CA SER A 219 19.11 -33.07 12.02
C SER A 219 17.99 -32.03 12.13
N VAL A 220 16.82 -32.29 11.52
CA VAL A 220 15.70 -31.34 11.46
C VAL A 220 15.23 -30.93 12.85
N THR A 221 15.12 -31.90 13.78
CA THR A 221 14.68 -31.65 15.16
C THR A 221 15.64 -30.75 15.91
N ASP A 222 16.95 -31.04 15.86
CA ASP A 222 17.97 -30.27 16.55
C ASP A 222 18.06 -28.84 16.00
N VAL A 223 17.96 -28.70 14.68
CA VAL A 223 17.95 -27.40 14.00
C VAL A 223 16.70 -26.60 14.35
N ALA A 224 15.53 -27.23 14.44
CA ALA A 224 14.29 -26.58 14.85
C ALA A 224 14.35 -26.09 16.32
N GLU A 225 14.97 -26.85 17.23
CA GLU A 225 15.20 -26.40 18.60
C GLU A 225 16.18 -25.21 18.67
N LYS A 226 17.25 -25.23 17.86
CA LYS A 226 18.19 -24.09 17.74
C LYS A 226 17.53 -22.84 17.16
N LEU A 227 16.50 -22.99 16.33
CA LEU A 227 15.80 -21.86 15.70
C LEU A 227 14.95 -21.07 16.71
N LYS A 228 14.30 -21.73 17.67
CA LYS A 228 13.42 -21.07 18.68
C LYS A 228 14.07 -19.87 19.38
N PRO A 229 15.27 -19.98 20.01
CA PRO A 229 15.91 -18.83 20.65
C PRO A 229 16.33 -17.75 19.65
N ALA A 230 16.69 -18.14 18.42
CA ALA A 230 17.05 -17.18 17.37
C ALA A 230 15.84 -16.35 16.91
N LEU A 231 14.65 -16.95 16.83
CA LEU A 231 13.42 -16.21 16.53
C LEU A 231 13.18 -15.11 17.57
N VAL A 232 13.27 -15.45 18.86
CA VAL A 232 13.11 -14.47 19.94
C VAL A 232 14.15 -13.35 19.84
N TYR A 233 15.38 -13.69 19.51
CA TYR A 233 16.46 -12.72 19.30
C TYR A 233 16.15 -11.75 18.16
N TRP A 234 15.85 -12.25 16.96
CA TRP A 234 15.59 -11.40 15.79
C TRP A 234 14.32 -10.57 15.91
N LEU A 235 13.26 -11.12 16.53
CA LEU A 235 12.03 -10.38 16.79
C LEU A 235 12.28 -9.21 17.77
N LYS A 236 13.13 -9.42 18.79
CA LYS A 236 13.56 -8.36 19.72
C LYS A 236 14.41 -7.30 19.02
N GLU A 237 15.19 -7.69 18.01
CA GLU A 237 16.00 -6.77 17.21
C GLU A 237 15.18 -5.96 16.18
N GLY A 238 13.85 -6.13 16.16
CA GLY A 238 12.94 -5.28 15.40
C GLY A 238 12.57 -5.82 14.01
N VAL A 239 12.86 -7.09 13.73
CA VAL A 239 12.41 -7.77 12.51
C VAL A 239 10.87 -7.92 12.54
N ASP A 240 10.21 -7.64 11.42
CA ASP A 240 8.73 -7.64 11.31
C ASP A 240 8.16 -8.99 10.90
N GLY A 241 8.99 -9.91 10.40
CA GLY A 241 8.58 -11.28 10.12
C GLY A 241 9.73 -12.22 9.83
N VAL A 242 9.43 -13.51 9.76
CA VAL A 242 10.41 -14.54 9.46
C VAL A 242 9.94 -15.37 8.28
N GLN A 243 10.86 -15.66 7.36
CA GLN A 243 10.63 -16.57 6.25
C GLN A 243 11.34 -17.91 6.51
N LEU A 244 10.64 -19.01 6.26
CA LEU A 244 11.18 -20.37 6.33
C LEU A 244 10.82 -21.13 5.06
N SER A 245 11.84 -21.69 4.40
CA SER A 245 11.62 -22.56 3.24
C SER A 245 11.37 -24.01 3.64
N GLY A 246 10.66 -24.78 2.83
CA GLY A 246 10.44 -26.22 3.06
C GLY A 246 9.44 -26.53 4.19
N VAL A 247 8.40 -25.70 4.34
CA VAL A 247 7.43 -25.81 5.46
C VAL A 247 6.72 -27.16 5.49
N GLU A 248 6.54 -27.80 4.34
CA GLU A 248 5.99 -29.16 4.25
C GLU A 248 6.75 -30.17 5.11
N ARG A 249 8.08 -30.06 5.22
CA ARG A 249 8.91 -30.95 6.04
C ARG A 249 8.75 -30.66 7.53
N LEU A 250 8.63 -29.39 7.90
CA LEU A 250 8.45 -29.00 9.31
C LEU A 250 7.12 -29.50 9.86
N VAL A 251 6.04 -29.30 9.10
CA VAL A 251 4.70 -29.70 9.49
C VAL A 251 4.59 -31.22 9.63
N THR A 252 5.33 -31.98 8.82
CA THR A 252 5.26 -33.45 8.80
C THR A 252 6.23 -34.11 9.78
N VAL A 253 7.47 -33.63 9.89
CA VAL A 253 8.53 -34.27 10.69
C VAL A 253 8.54 -33.78 12.13
N VAL A 254 8.29 -32.48 12.36
CA VAL A 254 8.44 -31.83 13.69
C VAL A 254 7.21 -30.97 14.06
N PRO A 255 6.00 -31.56 14.14
CA PRO A 255 4.77 -30.78 14.34
C PRO A 255 4.71 -30.02 15.67
N ASN A 256 5.32 -30.57 16.73
CA ASN A 256 5.34 -29.93 18.05
C ASN A 256 6.26 -28.68 18.04
N GLN A 257 7.48 -28.83 17.51
CA GLN A 257 8.42 -27.72 17.35
C GLN A 257 7.85 -26.64 16.42
N TRP A 258 7.16 -27.05 15.36
CA TRP A 258 6.48 -26.13 14.46
C TRP A 258 5.39 -25.32 15.17
N ALA A 259 4.59 -25.95 16.04
CA ALA A 259 3.61 -25.25 16.85
C ALA A 259 4.26 -24.19 17.78
N ASP A 260 5.38 -24.54 18.42
CA ASP A 260 6.14 -23.61 19.25
C ASP A 260 6.68 -22.42 18.43
N ILE A 261 7.27 -22.68 17.26
CA ILE A 261 7.78 -21.64 16.35
C ILE A 261 6.68 -20.65 15.97
N ARG A 262 5.49 -21.15 15.61
CA ARG A 262 4.33 -20.30 15.31
C ARG A 262 3.91 -19.45 16.50
N ALA A 263 3.82 -20.07 17.68
CA ALA A 263 3.43 -19.36 18.90
C ALA A 263 4.43 -18.24 19.25
N ILE A 264 5.74 -18.47 19.06
CA ILE A 264 6.77 -17.45 19.29
C ILE A 264 6.57 -16.25 18.37
N VAL A 265 6.34 -16.48 17.06
CA VAL A 265 6.16 -15.38 16.10
C VAL A 265 4.86 -14.63 16.36
N GLN A 266 3.74 -15.34 16.56
CA GLN A 266 2.43 -14.74 16.78
C GLN A 266 2.36 -13.92 18.08
N ASN A 267 3.03 -14.37 19.15
CA ASN A 267 3.09 -13.63 20.41
C ASN A 267 4.09 -12.46 20.37
N GLY A 268 4.99 -12.41 19.38
CA GLY A 268 6.06 -11.43 19.24
C GLY A 268 5.62 -10.02 18.86
N THR A 269 4.35 -9.64 19.10
CA THR A 269 3.82 -8.32 18.76
C THR A 269 4.66 -7.23 19.42
N THR A 270 5.24 -6.35 18.60
CA THR A 270 6.01 -5.19 19.04
C THR A 270 5.35 -3.95 18.44
N ASP A 271 5.12 -2.92 19.27
CA ASP A 271 4.57 -1.62 18.85
C ASP A 271 3.22 -1.69 18.09
N GLY A 272 2.38 -2.69 18.42
CA GLY A 272 1.07 -2.87 17.80
C GLY A 272 1.11 -3.40 16.35
N LYS A 273 2.29 -3.72 15.81
CA LYS A 273 2.44 -4.41 14.52
C LYS A 273 2.50 -5.92 14.73
N GLU A 274 1.63 -6.62 14.00
CA GLU A 274 1.63 -8.09 13.94
C GLU A 274 2.87 -8.58 13.21
N LYS A 275 3.55 -9.56 13.80
CA LYS A 275 4.70 -10.23 13.19
C LYS A 275 4.20 -11.30 12.24
N ALA A 276 4.88 -11.44 11.10
CA ALA A 276 4.46 -12.36 10.05
C ALA A 276 5.36 -13.61 10.00
N LEU A 277 4.76 -14.78 9.84
CA LEU A 277 5.46 -16.01 9.48
C LEU A 277 5.19 -16.34 8.01
N PHE A 278 6.23 -16.27 7.20
CA PHE A 278 6.19 -16.61 5.78
C PHE A 278 6.73 -18.02 5.55
N GLY A 279 5.94 -18.85 4.87
CA GLY A 279 6.36 -20.16 4.39
C GLY A 279 6.73 -20.12 2.92
N VAL A 280 7.79 -20.81 2.52
CA VAL A 280 8.05 -21.16 1.12
C VAL A 280 7.89 -22.67 0.97
N THR A 281 7.14 -23.10 -0.05
CA THR A 281 7.04 -24.51 -0.41
C THR A 281 7.66 -24.77 -1.77
N GLU A 282 8.28 -25.94 -1.92
CA GLU A 282 8.77 -26.43 -3.21
C GLU A 282 7.67 -27.06 -4.06
N GLU A 283 6.54 -27.38 -3.43
CA GLU A 283 5.46 -28.08 -4.11
C GLU A 283 4.81 -27.17 -5.17
N GLY A 284 4.72 -27.70 -6.38
CA GLY A 284 4.07 -27.04 -7.51
C GLY A 284 2.59 -27.39 -7.66
N SER A 285 2.10 -28.38 -6.92
CA SER A 285 0.72 -28.88 -7.03
C SER A 285 -0.27 -28.00 -6.26
N VAL A 286 -1.34 -27.61 -6.94
CA VAL A 286 -2.43 -26.82 -6.35
C VAL A 286 -3.05 -27.52 -5.13
N ALA A 287 -3.19 -28.85 -5.18
CA ALA A 287 -3.78 -29.63 -4.11
C ALA A 287 -2.90 -29.63 -2.84
N GLU A 288 -1.59 -29.73 -3.00
CA GLU A 288 -0.65 -29.73 -1.88
C GLU A 288 -0.51 -28.36 -1.26
N VAL A 289 -0.42 -27.31 -2.08
CA VAL A 289 -0.41 -25.92 -1.63
C VAL A 289 -1.70 -25.59 -0.86
N SER A 290 -2.85 -26.03 -1.38
CA SER A 290 -4.14 -25.90 -0.69
C SER A 290 -4.15 -26.64 0.66
N ARG A 291 -3.63 -27.86 0.72
CA ARG A 291 -3.48 -28.61 1.98
C ARG A 291 -2.59 -27.86 2.97
N LEU A 292 -1.44 -27.34 2.51
CA LEU A 292 -0.49 -26.61 3.34
C LEU A 292 -1.05 -25.29 3.84
N LEU A 293 -1.83 -24.55 3.05
CA LEU A 293 -2.51 -23.33 3.51
C LEU A 293 -3.42 -23.60 4.71
N ASN A 294 -4.08 -24.76 4.73
CA ASN A 294 -4.99 -25.14 5.82
C ASN A 294 -4.26 -25.75 7.03
N SER A 295 -3.16 -26.48 6.83
CA SER A 295 -2.47 -27.20 7.91
C SER A 295 -1.28 -26.46 8.51
N SER A 296 -0.53 -25.70 7.71
CA SER A 296 0.71 -25.05 8.16
C SER A 296 0.47 -23.92 9.14
N GLY A 297 -0.64 -23.17 9.00
CA GLY A 297 -0.94 -21.97 9.78
C GLY A 297 0.14 -20.89 9.68
N VAL A 298 0.81 -20.78 8.54
CA VAL A 298 1.61 -19.62 8.18
C VAL A 298 0.69 -18.46 7.78
N ASP A 299 1.17 -17.23 7.97
CA ASP A 299 0.42 -16.02 7.59
C ASP A 299 0.40 -15.81 6.08
N LEU A 300 1.51 -16.18 5.42
CA LEU A 300 1.70 -16.08 3.99
C LEU A 300 2.48 -17.30 3.47
N LEU A 301 1.96 -17.97 2.44
CA LEU A 301 2.62 -19.09 1.77
C LEU A 301 3.01 -18.70 0.35
N MET A 302 4.31 -18.69 0.08
CA MET A 302 4.88 -18.57 -1.25
C MET A 302 4.94 -19.94 -1.90
N SER A 303 4.35 -20.07 -3.10
CA SER A 303 4.30 -21.31 -3.85
C SER A 303 4.73 -21.12 -5.31
N GLY A 304 5.30 -22.16 -5.90
CA GLY A 304 5.75 -22.20 -7.28
C GLY A 304 4.65 -22.51 -8.31
N VAL A 305 3.36 -22.48 -7.92
CA VAL A 305 2.24 -22.92 -8.78
C VAL A 305 2.25 -22.22 -10.15
N LEU A 306 2.53 -20.91 -10.18
CA LEU A 306 2.53 -20.11 -11.40
C LEU A 306 3.75 -20.35 -12.32
N ARG A 307 4.78 -21.05 -11.84
CA ARG A 307 6.01 -21.37 -12.58
C ARG A 307 5.82 -22.53 -13.55
N SER A 308 4.96 -23.48 -13.19
CA SER A 308 4.63 -24.58 -14.09
C SER A 308 4.05 -24.03 -15.40
N SER A 309 4.34 -24.69 -16.53
CA SER A 309 3.84 -24.28 -17.85
C SER A 309 2.34 -24.58 -17.96
N LEU A 310 1.54 -23.77 -17.28
CA LEU A 310 0.09 -23.87 -17.22
C LEU A 310 -0.54 -23.24 -18.45
N THR A 311 -1.51 -23.91 -19.04
CA THR A 311 -2.41 -23.26 -19.99
C THR A 311 -3.25 -22.19 -19.27
N GLY A 312 -3.87 -21.28 -20.01
CA GLY A 312 -4.77 -20.29 -19.40
C GLY A 312 -5.94 -20.94 -18.63
N VAL A 313 -6.36 -22.15 -19.02
CA VAL A 313 -7.37 -22.95 -18.32
C VAL A 313 -6.83 -23.46 -16.99
N ASP A 314 -5.66 -24.11 -16.99
CA ASP A 314 -5.07 -24.66 -15.77
C ASP A 314 -4.74 -23.55 -14.76
N ARG A 315 -4.27 -22.39 -15.25
CA ARG A 315 -4.08 -21.19 -14.41
C ARG A 315 -5.41 -20.74 -13.80
N ALA A 316 -6.49 -20.65 -14.58
CA ALA A 316 -7.78 -20.23 -14.05
C ALA A 316 -8.28 -21.16 -12.94
N GLU A 317 -8.17 -22.48 -13.15
CA GLU A 317 -8.59 -23.49 -12.17
C GLU A 317 -7.74 -23.42 -10.90
N ALA A 318 -6.42 -23.35 -11.04
CA ALA A 318 -5.48 -23.21 -9.93
C ALA A 318 -5.79 -21.95 -9.09
N LEU A 319 -5.97 -20.81 -9.76
CA LEU A 319 -6.27 -19.54 -9.10
C LEU A 319 -7.62 -19.57 -8.39
N GLN A 320 -8.65 -20.13 -9.02
CA GLN A 320 -9.98 -20.20 -8.44
C GLN A 320 -10.03 -21.14 -7.22
N HIS A 321 -9.30 -22.27 -7.28
CA HIS A 321 -9.21 -23.21 -6.17
C HIS A 321 -8.50 -22.61 -4.95
N LEU A 322 -7.35 -21.95 -5.17
CA LEU A 322 -6.60 -21.30 -4.08
C LEU A 322 -7.34 -20.09 -3.50
N TYR A 323 -7.98 -19.29 -4.36
CA TYR A 323 -8.77 -18.13 -3.95
C TYR A 323 -9.98 -18.51 -3.09
N ALA A 324 -10.66 -19.62 -3.41
CA ALA A 324 -11.86 -20.05 -2.70
C ALA A 324 -11.58 -20.47 -1.23
N GLN A 325 -10.35 -20.91 -0.93
CA GLN A 325 -10.01 -21.42 0.40
C GLN A 325 -9.37 -20.38 1.31
N ASN A 326 -8.47 -19.53 0.79
CA ASN A 326 -7.81 -18.53 1.60
C ASN A 326 -7.30 -17.35 0.75
N GLN A 327 -8.19 -16.36 0.55
CA GLN A 327 -7.98 -15.26 -0.38
C GLN A 327 -6.70 -14.42 -0.14
N MET A 328 -6.20 -14.34 1.11
CA MET A 328 -5.15 -13.37 1.48
C MET A 328 -3.85 -13.99 1.99
N SER A 329 -3.80 -15.29 2.32
CA SER A 329 -2.56 -15.94 2.78
C SER A 329 -1.71 -16.51 1.65
N VAL A 330 -2.07 -16.30 0.38
CA VAL A 330 -1.28 -16.75 -0.76
C VAL A 330 -0.37 -15.64 -1.25
N ALA A 331 0.92 -15.93 -1.30
CA ALA A 331 1.89 -15.12 -2.01
C ALA A 331 2.13 -15.67 -3.41
N TRP A 332 1.99 -14.79 -4.40
CA TRP A 332 2.21 -15.12 -5.80
C TRP A 332 3.62 -14.76 -6.20
N THR A 333 4.34 -15.77 -6.67
CA THR A 333 5.67 -15.58 -7.24
C THR A 333 5.86 -16.52 -8.44
N VAL A 334 6.79 -16.14 -9.32
CA VAL A 334 7.23 -16.97 -10.46
C VAL A 334 8.71 -17.30 -10.28
N GLY A 335 9.53 -16.27 -10.05
CA GLY A 335 10.90 -16.42 -9.56
C GLY A 335 10.95 -16.74 -8.07
N ASP A 336 12.08 -17.25 -7.61
CA ASP A 336 12.40 -17.28 -6.18
C ASP A 336 13.92 -17.38 -6.02
N ARG A 337 14.41 -17.38 -4.78
CA ARG A 337 15.84 -17.46 -4.46
C ARG A 337 16.55 -18.69 -5.05
N ARG A 338 15.84 -19.78 -5.35
CA ARG A 338 16.41 -21.05 -5.85
C ARG A 338 16.22 -21.26 -7.35
N HIS A 339 15.19 -20.68 -7.92
CA HIS A 339 14.83 -20.84 -9.32
C HIS A 339 15.24 -19.65 -10.19
N GLY A 340 15.66 -18.54 -9.58
CA GLY A 340 16.19 -17.38 -10.28
C GLY A 340 15.15 -16.30 -10.56
N HIS A 341 15.52 -15.36 -11.43
CA HIS A 341 14.76 -14.16 -11.72
C HIS A 341 13.63 -14.41 -12.73
N LEU A 342 12.58 -13.58 -12.67
CA LEU A 342 11.43 -13.69 -13.56
C LEU A 342 11.85 -13.63 -15.03
N ALA A 343 12.76 -12.72 -15.38
CA ALA A 343 13.21 -12.52 -16.77
C ALA A 343 13.96 -13.73 -17.36
N SER A 344 14.55 -14.59 -16.52
CA SER A 344 15.21 -15.82 -16.97
C SER A 344 14.25 -17.00 -17.10
N LEU A 345 13.15 -16.97 -16.34
CA LEU A 345 12.12 -18.02 -16.35
C LEU A 345 11.07 -17.80 -17.44
N VAL A 346 10.82 -16.55 -17.83
CA VAL A 346 9.86 -16.21 -18.90
C VAL A 346 10.57 -15.47 -20.03
N SER A 347 10.08 -15.63 -21.26
CA SER A 347 10.65 -14.86 -22.38
C SER A 347 10.55 -13.34 -22.13
N PRO A 348 11.48 -12.51 -22.63
CA PRO A 348 11.48 -11.06 -22.39
C PRO A 348 10.15 -10.37 -22.76
N LYS A 349 9.48 -10.84 -23.82
CA LYS A 349 8.16 -10.33 -24.26
C LYS A 349 7.01 -10.61 -23.29
N MET A 350 7.20 -11.55 -22.36
CA MET A 350 6.22 -11.97 -21.36
C MET A 350 6.53 -11.42 -19.96
N LEU A 351 7.63 -10.68 -19.79
CA LEU A 351 8.04 -10.12 -18.50
C LEU A 351 6.97 -9.18 -17.93
N THR A 352 6.64 -8.12 -18.68
CA THR A 352 5.63 -7.12 -18.27
C THR A 352 4.26 -7.75 -18.11
N LEU A 353 3.93 -8.75 -18.93
CA LEU A 353 2.69 -9.50 -18.82
C LEU A 353 2.59 -10.28 -17.49
N ASN A 354 3.68 -10.93 -17.05
CA ASN A 354 3.71 -11.62 -15.75
C ASN A 354 3.79 -10.64 -14.57
N GLN A 355 4.50 -9.52 -14.70
CA GLN A 355 4.45 -8.44 -13.69
C GLN A 355 3.01 -7.96 -13.49
N MET A 356 2.30 -7.65 -14.59
CA MET A 356 0.89 -7.25 -14.54
C MET A 356 0.03 -8.33 -13.88
N LEU A 357 0.23 -9.61 -14.25
CA LEU A 357 -0.49 -10.72 -13.65
C LEU A 357 -0.33 -10.74 -12.13
N LEU A 358 0.91 -10.75 -11.62
CA LEU A 358 1.19 -10.79 -10.19
C LEU A 358 0.55 -9.60 -9.47
N PHE A 359 0.66 -8.39 -10.04
CA PHE A 359 0.03 -7.18 -9.47
C PHE A 359 -1.50 -7.16 -9.52
N THR A 360 -2.17 -7.95 -10.36
CA THR A 360 -3.64 -7.97 -10.43
C THR A 360 -4.28 -9.22 -9.80
N LEU A 361 -3.49 -10.20 -9.35
CA LEU A 361 -3.99 -11.36 -8.63
C LEU A 361 -4.38 -11.05 -7.17
N PRO A 362 -5.39 -11.75 -6.61
CA PRO A 362 -5.78 -11.62 -5.19
C PRO A 362 -4.78 -12.34 -4.30
N GLY A 363 -4.18 -11.65 -3.32
CA GLY A 363 -3.09 -12.20 -2.48
C GLY A 363 -1.94 -11.20 -2.40
N THR A 364 -0.71 -11.66 -2.22
CA THR A 364 0.47 -10.78 -2.10
C THR A 364 1.47 -11.05 -3.22
N PRO A 365 1.75 -10.09 -4.11
CA PRO A 365 2.76 -10.30 -5.14
C PRO A 365 4.16 -10.20 -4.54
N VAL A 366 5.01 -11.15 -4.89
CA VAL A 366 6.40 -11.23 -4.43
C VAL A 366 7.30 -11.22 -5.67
N PHE A 367 8.31 -10.37 -5.64
CA PHE A 367 9.27 -10.20 -6.74
C PHE A 367 10.70 -10.34 -6.23
N ASN A 368 11.58 -10.91 -7.03
CA ASN A 368 13.01 -10.89 -6.77
C ASN A 368 13.61 -9.55 -7.15
N TYR A 369 14.77 -9.24 -6.56
CA TYR A 369 15.49 -8.03 -6.91
C TYR A 369 15.88 -8.00 -8.39
N GLY A 370 15.67 -6.89 -9.08
CA GLY A 370 15.96 -6.80 -10.50
C GLY A 370 14.84 -7.32 -11.41
N ASP A 371 13.79 -7.96 -10.89
CA ASP A 371 12.60 -8.28 -11.69
C ASP A 371 11.94 -7.00 -12.25
N GLU A 372 12.09 -5.86 -11.57
CA GLU A 372 11.56 -4.57 -12.00
C GLU A 372 12.33 -3.93 -13.16
N ILE A 373 13.55 -4.41 -13.46
CA ILE A 373 14.36 -3.96 -14.60
C ILE A 373 14.57 -5.06 -15.63
N GLY A 374 13.98 -6.24 -15.43
CA GLY A 374 14.20 -7.41 -16.29
C GLY A 374 15.63 -7.95 -16.22
N LEU A 375 16.19 -8.00 -15.01
CA LEU A 375 17.51 -8.60 -14.77
C LEU A 375 17.44 -10.10 -15.05
N GLU A 376 18.32 -10.57 -15.93
CA GLU A 376 18.47 -11.98 -16.25
C GLU A 376 19.60 -12.59 -15.40
N ASP A 377 19.41 -13.82 -14.98
CA ASP A 377 20.43 -14.68 -14.37
C ASP A 377 21.60 -14.91 -15.34
N GLU A 378 22.80 -14.94 -14.79
CA GLU A 378 24.02 -15.20 -15.56
C GLU A 378 24.54 -16.62 -15.28
N LYS A 379 25.82 -16.74 -14.88
CA LYS A 379 26.41 -18.02 -14.45
C LYS A 379 25.83 -18.52 -13.12
N ASN A 380 25.25 -17.62 -12.32
CA ASN A 380 24.58 -17.92 -11.07
C ASN A 380 23.20 -17.24 -11.04
N ILE A 381 22.36 -17.69 -10.11
CA ILE A 381 21.00 -17.16 -9.86
C ILE A 381 21.00 -15.88 -9.00
N PHE A 382 22.18 -15.30 -8.77
CA PHE A 382 22.38 -14.06 -8.01
C PHE A 382 23.20 -13.06 -8.84
N PRO A 383 22.67 -12.62 -10.01
CA PRO A 383 23.31 -11.60 -10.83
C PRO A 383 23.50 -10.30 -10.04
N LYS A 384 24.55 -9.55 -10.36
CA LYS A 384 24.81 -8.25 -9.74
C LYS A 384 23.75 -7.25 -10.17
N MET A 385 23.15 -6.56 -9.20
CA MET A 385 22.16 -5.53 -9.47
C MET A 385 22.81 -4.35 -10.20
N LEU A 386 22.17 -3.91 -11.28
CA LEU A 386 22.66 -2.82 -12.12
C LEU A 386 22.04 -1.49 -11.66
N TRP A 387 22.74 -0.80 -10.77
CA TRP A 387 22.34 0.52 -10.25
C TRP A 387 22.86 1.69 -11.09
N ASP A 388 24.10 1.58 -11.56
CA ASP A 388 24.82 2.63 -12.28
C ASP A 388 25.27 2.11 -13.64
N SER A 389 25.12 2.92 -14.69
CA SER A 389 25.42 2.54 -16.07
C SER A 389 26.92 2.58 -16.35
N PRO A 390 27.51 1.55 -16.98
CA PRO A 390 28.82 1.68 -17.59
C PRO A 390 28.69 2.57 -18.84
N GLY A 391 29.21 3.79 -18.77
CA GLY A 391 29.08 4.81 -19.81
C GLY A 391 29.77 4.45 -21.14
N THR A 392 29.12 3.68 -22.00
CA THR A 392 29.50 3.51 -23.41
C THR A 392 28.31 3.77 -24.34
N ALA A 393 28.46 4.78 -25.19
CA ALA A 393 27.39 5.72 -25.56
C ALA A 393 26.34 5.28 -26.60
N ASP A 394 26.49 4.16 -27.32
CA ASP A 394 25.63 3.91 -28.50
C ASP A 394 24.81 2.61 -28.48
N ALA A 395 25.26 1.56 -27.79
CA ALA A 395 24.50 0.32 -27.58
C ALA A 395 23.86 0.21 -26.19
N ALA A 396 24.40 0.92 -25.19
CA ALA A 396 23.84 0.96 -23.85
C ALA A 396 22.49 1.72 -23.81
N ASN A 397 22.33 2.74 -24.66
CA ASN A 397 21.16 3.62 -24.62
C ASN A 397 19.82 2.93 -24.94
N SER A 398 19.78 1.93 -25.83
CA SER A 398 18.54 1.23 -26.16
C SER A 398 18.12 0.26 -25.06
N THR A 399 19.04 -0.56 -24.57
CA THR A 399 18.80 -1.50 -23.47
C THR A 399 18.51 -0.78 -22.16
N GLU A 400 19.17 0.33 -21.88
CA GLU A 400 18.92 1.16 -20.69
C GLU A 400 17.52 1.77 -20.73
N LYS A 401 17.13 2.34 -21.88
CA LYS A 401 15.78 2.86 -22.08
C LYS A 401 14.70 1.79 -21.93
N ASP A 402 14.97 0.57 -22.39
CA ASP A 402 14.06 -0.57 -22.20
C ASP A 402 13.93 -0.94 -20.71
N ARG A 403 15.04 -0.95 -19.95
CA ARG A 403 15.03 -1.21 -18.50
C ARG A 403 14.28 -0.12 -17.73
N GLU A 404 14.49 1.15 -18.06
CA GLU A 404 13.75 2.26 -17.47
C GLU A 404 12.25 2.17 -17.77
N SER A 405 11.89 1.77 -18.99
CA SER A 405 10.50 1.55 -19.39
C SER A 405 9.85 0.44 -18.57
N ILE A 406 10.52 -0.70 -18.38
CA ILE A 406 10.06 -1.81 -17.54
C ILE A 406 9.92 -1.35 -16.09
N ARG A 407 10.90 -0.60 -15.57
CA ARG A 407 10.87 -0.07 -14.20
C ARG A 407 9.74 0.91 -13.98
N SER A 408 9.50 1.81 -14.94
CA SER A 408 8.38 2.75 -14.90
C SER A 408 7.04 2.01 -14.95
N PHE A 409 6.94 0.96 -15.76
CA PHE A 409 5.76 0.11 -15.82
C PHE A 409 5.50 -0.59 -14.47
N PHE A 410 6.54 -1.18 -13.87
CA PHE A 410 6.47 -1.80 -12.55
C PHE A 410 6.03 -0.80 -11.47
N GLN A 411 6.62 0.41 -11.46
CA GLN A 411 6.25 1.47 -10.51
C GLN A 411 4.77 1.88 -10.64
N LYS A 412 4.28 2.05 -11.88
CA LYS A 412 2.87 2.38 -12.14
C LYS A 412 1.93 1.29 -11.64
N LEU A 413 2.27 0.00 -11.85
CA LEU A 413 1.47 -1.11 -11.36
C LEU A 413 1.47 -1.21 -9.83
N SER A 414 2.64 -1.02 -9.21
CA SER A 414 2.78 -0.99 -7.76
C SER A 414 1.96 0.14 -7.13
N GLU A 415 2.02 1.34 -7.71
CA GLU A 415 1.22 2.49 -7.28
C GLU A 415 -0.28 2.26 -7.49
N LEU A 416 -0.68 1.69 -8.64
CA LEU A 416 -2.07 1.36 -8.92
C LEU A 416 -2.61 0.36 -7.89
N ARG A 417 -1.85 -0.70 -7.58
CA ARG A 417 -2.23 -1.67 -6.56
C ARG A 417 -2.35 -1.03 -5.18
N GLY A 418 -1.42 -0.14 -4.80
CA GLY A 418 -1.46 0.54 -3.51
C GLY A 418 -2.62 1.53 -3.34
N LYS A 419 -3.14 2.10 -4.43
CA LYS A 419 -4.27 3.06 -4.41
C LYS A 419 -5.63 2.39 -4.54
N GLU A 420 -5.73 1.36 -5.38
CA GLU A 420 -7.00 0.77 -5.77
C GLU A 420 -7.46 -0.35 -4.83
N ARG A 421 -8.55 -0.08 -4.11
CA ARG A 421 -9.19 -1.01 -3.17
C ARG A 421 -9.61 -2.34 -3.82
N SER A 422 -10.08 -2.28 -5.07
CA SER A 422 -10.46 -3.46 -5.84
C SER A 422 -9.28 -4.38 -6.15
N LEU A 423 -8.05 -3.85 -6.29
CA LEU A 423 -6.84 -4.65 -6.50
C LEU A 423 -6.25 -5.18 -5.19
N LEU A 424 -6.42 -4.48 -4.07
CA LEU A 424 -5.98 -4.95 -2.76
C LEU A 424 -6.82 -6.12 -2.23
N TYR A 425 -8.14 -5.93 -2.11
CA TYR A 425 -9.04 -6.92 -1.48
C TYR A 425 -10.36 -7.12 -2.22
N GLY A 426 -10.49 -6.55 -3.42
CA GLY A 426 -11.65 -6.78 -4.28
C GLY A 426 -11.82 -8.24 -4.67
N SER A 427 -13.07 -8.65 -4.88
CA SER A 427 -13.45 -9.99 -5.29
C SER A 427 -12.83 -10.36 -6.63
N PHE A 428 -12.41 -11.61 -6.76
CA PHE A 428 -11.86 -12.16 -8.00
C PHE A 428 -12.89 -13.05 -8.69
N ARG A 429 -13.13 -12.82 -9.98
CA ARG A 429 -14.01 -13.65 -10.81
C ARG A 429 -13.43 -13.86 -12.20
N VAL A 430 -13.19 -15.11 -12.57
CA VAL A 430 -12.81 -15.46 -13.94
C VAL A 430 -14.00 -15.23 -14.88
N LEU A 431 -13.76 -14.53 -15.98
CA LEU A 431 -14.77 -14.25 -17.02
C LEU A 431 -14.54 -15.07 -18.28
N HIS A 432 -13.28 -15.25 -18.66
CA HIS A 432 -12.90 -16.01 -19.84
C HIS A 432 -11.60 -16.75 -19.57
N ASN A 433 -11.54 -18.02 -19.97
CA ASN A 433 -10.31 -18.79 -20.00
C ASN A 433 -10.26 -19.58 -21.32
N SER A 434 -9.06 -19.73 -21.83
CA SER A 434 -8.74 -20.54 -23.00
C SER A 434 -7.33 -21.08 -22.82
N THR A 435 -6.86 -21.94 -23.73
CA THR A 435 -5.51 -22.50 -23.64
C THR A 435 -4.43 -21.42 -23.63
N SER A 436 -4.65 -20.31 -24.36
CA SER A 436 -3.70 -19.20 -24.48
C SER A 436 -4.11 -17.90 -23.80
N CYS A 437 -5.33 -17.79 -23.28
CA CYS A 437 -5.86 -16.53 -22.77
C CYS A 437 -6.51 -16.69 -21.39
N LEU A 438 -6.44 -15.63 -20.57
CA LEU A 438 -7.13 -15.54 -19.29
C LEU A 438 -7.67 -14.12 -19.11
N GLY A 439 -8.95 -14.02 -18.79
CA GLY A 439 -9.62 -12.77 -18.47
C GLY A 439 -10.38 -12.89 -17.15
N TYR A 440 -10.15 -11.96 -16.23
CA TYR A 440 -10.85 -11.92 -14.95
C TYR A 440 -11.14 -10.50 -14.47
N LEU A 441 -12.15 -10.39 -13.61
CA LEU A 441 -12.63 -9.14 -13.02
C LEU A 441 -12.18 -9.04 -11.56
N ARG A 442 -11.67 -7.87 -11.18
CA ARG A 442 -11.45 -7.43 -9.79
C ARG A 442 -12.44 -6.34 -9.44
N GLN A 443 -13.30 -6.55 -8.45
CA GLN A 443 -14.36 -5.60 -8.11
C GLN A 443 -14.47 -5.39 -6.59
N TRP A 444 -14.73 -4.15 -6.19
CA TRP A 444 -15.12 -3.79 -4.84
C TRP A 444 -16.30 -2.81 -4.91
N ASP A 445 -17.19 -2.82 -3.92
CA ASP A 445 -18.46 -2.08 -3.96
C ASP A 445 -18.28 -0.56 -3.99
N GLN A 446 -17.18 -0.06 -3.41
CA GLN A 446 -16.87 1.38 -3.28
C GLN A 446 -15.81 1.89 -4.27
N SER A 447 -15.30 1.07 -5.18
CA SER A 447 -14.21 1.47 -6.09
C SER A 447 -14.44 1.00 -7.52
N ALA A 448 -13.66 1.55 -8.45
CA ALA A 448 -13.69 1.09 -9.83
C ALA A 448 -13.39 -0.41 -9.94
N GLY A 449 -14.12 -1.10 -10.82
CA GLY A 449 -13.84 -2.46 -11.21
C GLY A 449 -12.77 -2.52 -12.30
N TYR A 450 -11.87 -3.50 -12.22
CA TYR A 450 -10.79 -3.70 -13.19
C TYR A 450 -10.96 -5.03 -13.91
N LEU A 451 -10.90 -4.98 -15.23
CA LEU A 451 -10.80 -6.15 -16.09
C LEU A 451 -9.33 -6.37 -16.44
N ALA A 452 -8.78 -7.51 -16.06
CA ALA A 452 -7.44 -7.93 -16.45
C ALA A 452 -7.55 -9.03 -17.52
N ALA A 453 -6.90 -8.82 -18.66
CA ALA A 453 -6.90 -9.76 -19.77
C ALA A 453 -5.46 -10.06 -20.22
N PHE A 454 -5.15 -11.34 -20.35
CA PHE A 454 -3.83 -11.86 -20.62
C PHE A 454 -3.88 -12.77 -21.84
N ASN A 455 -2.91 -12.63 -22.73
CA ASN A 455 -2.74 -13.45 -23.91
C ASN A 455 -1.30 -13.97 -23.98
N TRP A 456 -1.13 -15.26 -23.76
CA TRP A 456 0.13 -16.01 -23.92
C TRP A 456 0.25 -16.68 -25.28
N GLY A 457 -0.78 -16.55 -26.13
CA GLY A 457 -0.77 -17.10 -27.47
C GLY A 457 0.33 -16.49 -28.31
N ARG A 458 0.97 -17.31 -29.15
CA ARG A 458 1.82 -16.78 -30.20
C ARG A 458 0.91 -16.09 -31.21
N SER A 459 1.14 -14.80 -31.45
CA SER A 459 0.56 -14.12 -32.60
C SER A 459 0.86 -14.98 -33.84
N LEU A 460 -0.20 -15.50 -34.47
CA LEU A 460 -0.16 -15.71 -35.92
C LEU A 460 0.27 -14.35 -36.48
N ARG A 461 1.38 -14.33 -37.22
CA ARG A 461 2.13 -13.13 -37.62
C ARG A 461 1.26 -12.02 -38.24
N PRO A 462 1.77 -10.77 -38.22
CA PRO A 462 1.03 -9.54 -38.51
C PRO A 462 0.30 -9.51 -39.84
#